data_AF-A0A378WUP5-F1
#
_entry.id   AF-A0A378WUP5-F1
#
_cell.length_a   1.000
_cell.length_b   1.000
_cell.length_c   1.000
_cell.angle_alpha   90.00
_cell.angle_beta   90.00
_cell.angle_gamma   90.00
#
_symmetry.space_group_name_H-M   'P 1'
#
loop_
_entity.id
_entity.type
_entity.pdbx_description
1 polymer ?
#
loop_
_entity_poly.entity_id
_entity_poly.type
_entity_poly.pdbx_seq_one_letter_code
_entity_poly.pdbx_strand_id
1 'polypeptide(L)'
;MDPSAAQPSTAALLSDAQIEQLSLAQRLELVARLRPDRVRPDPRRVRVARGLRLWLMVGGSVAMIPWLVYLGLTLPEEYNANNWSLVWIGFDILLVVMMTTTAYLGWRRRALLILPAFGTGVLLLADAWFDTTTAGPDDIRVSIATAVLAELPLALLLLTGALALFRYLVLANPLHDPAESPWRARLPF
;
A
#
# COMPACT_ATOMS: atom_id res chain seq x y z
N MET A 1 -12.37 -38.91 -12.85
CA MET A 1 -11.62 -38.91 -14.11
C MET A 1 -11.00 -37.53 -14.25
N ASP A 2 -9.68 -37.45 -14.19
CA ASP A 2 -8.93 -36.20 -14.21
C ASP A 2 -8.86 -35.67 -15.66
N PRO A 3 -9.49 -34.53 -15.99
CA PRO A 3 -9.47 -33.96 -17.34
C PRO A 3 -8.08 -33.48 -17.79
N SER A 4 -7.08 -33.50 -16.89
CA SER A 4 -5.67 -33.18 -17.17
C SER A 4 -4.95 -34.21 -18.05
N ALA A 5 -5.40 -35.47 -18.06
CA ALA A 5 -4.62 -36.59 -18.59
C ALA A 5 -4.46 -36.66 -20.13
N ALA A 6 -5.02 -35.71 -20.90
CA ALA A 6 -5.05 -35.78 -22.37
C ALA A 6 -4.71 -34.47 -23.09
N GLN A 7 -4.14 -33.47 -22.41
CA GLN A 7 -3.71 -32.25 -23.10
C GLN A 7 -2.31 -32.46 -23.71
N PRO A 8 -2.13 -32.29 -25.04
CA PRO A 8 -0.82 -32.38 -25.66
C PRO A 8 0.13 -31.35 -25.05
N SER A 9 1.41 -31.68 -24.94
CA SER A 9 2.43 -30.75 -24.44
C SER A 9 2.45 -29.48 -25.30
N THR A 10 2.73 -28.32 -24.70
CA THR A 10 2.74 -27.04 -25.41
C THR A 10 3.73 -27.05 -26.58
N ALA A 11 4.85 -27.77 -26.43
CA ALA A 11 5.84 -27.99 -27.47
C ALA A 11 5.31 -28.76 -28.70
N ALA A 12 4.27 -29.60 -28.53
CA ALA A 12 3.60 -30.27 -29.64
C ALA A 12 2.63 -29.36 -30.41
N LEU A 13 2.19 -28.25 -29.78
CA LEU A 13 1.29 -27.26 -30.39
C LEU A 13 2.06 -26.10 -31.04
N LEU A 14 3.18 -25.69 -30.44
CA LEU A 14 4.03 -24.59 -30.90
C LEU A 14 5.50 -24.90 -30.55
N SER A 15 6.32 -25.21 -31.56
CA SER A 15 7.71 -25.62 -31.34
C SER A 15 8.65 -24.43 -31.11
N ASP A 16 9.77 -24.66 -30.42
CA ASP A 16 10.75 -23.60 -30.12
C ASP A 16 11.29 -22.94 -31.40
N ALA A 17 11.51 -23.72 -32.47
CA ALA A 17 11.92 -23.19 -33.77
C ALA A 17 10.86 -22.26 -34.40
N GLN A 18 9.56 -22.56 -34.21
CA GLN A 18 8.48 -21.67 -34.66
C GLN A 18 8.43 -20.40 -33.81
N ILE A 19 8.66 -20.50 -32.50
CA ILE A 19 8.72 -19.33 -31.58
C ILE A 19 9.88 -18.41 -31.95
N GLU A 20 11.05 -18.98 -32.28
CA GLU A 20 12.22 -18.24 -32.74
C GLU A 20 11.92 -17.41 -34.00
N GLN A 21 11.14 -17.96 -34.93
CA GLN A 21 10.73 -17.29 -36.16
C GLN A 21 9.68 -16.20 -35.97
N LEU A 22 8.98 -16.16 -34.83
CA LEU A 22 8.00 -15.11 -34.55
C LEU A 22 8.68 -13.75 -34.38
N SER A 23 8.22 -12.77 -35.14
CA SER A 23 8.54 -11.36 -34.93
C SER A 23 8.07 -10.89 -33.54
N LEU A 24 8.66 -9.80 -33.03
CA LEU A 24 8.25 -9.21 -31.74
C LEU A 24 6.74 -8.89 -31.69
N ALA A 25 6.18 -8.36 -32.78
CA ALA A 25 4.76 -8.05 -32.87
C ALA A 25 3.88 -9.31 -32.70
N GLN A 26 4.23 -10.40 -33.37
CA GLN A 26 3.51 -11.67 -33.27
C GLN A 26 3.65 -12.30 -31.87
N ARG A 27 4.82 -12.19 -31.24
CA ARG A 27 5.01 -12.64 -29.84
C ARG A 27 4.11 -11.87 -28.89
N LEU A 28 4.02 -10.55 -29.03
CA LEU A 28 3.15 -9.71 -28.20
C LEU A 28 1.67 -10.01 -28.43
N GLU A 29 1.26 -10.26 -29.67
CA GLU A 29 -0.10 -10.69 -30.01
C GLU A 29 -0.44 -12.04 -29.38
N LEU A 30 0.45 -13.02 -29.48
CA LEU A 30 0.28 -14.33 -28.87
C LEU A 30 0.16 -14.24 -27.35
N VAL A 31 1.05 -13.48 -26.69
CA VAL A 31 0.97 -13.22 -25.24
C VAL A 31 -0.35 -12.56 -24.86
N ALA A 32 -0.86 -11.62 -25.68
CA ALA A 32 -2.15 -10.98 -25.44
C ALA A 32 -3.31 -11.97 -25.54
N ARG A 33 -3.28 -12.89 -26.51
CA ARG A 33 -4.30 -13.94 -26.71
C ARG A 33 -4.27 -15.04 -25.65
N LEU A 34 -3.09 -15.39 -25.16
CA LEU A 34 -2.91 -16.40 -24.11
C LEU A 34 -3.20 -15.85 -22.71
N ARG A 35 -3.33 -14.53 -22.56
CA ARG A 35 -3.58 -13.92 -21.27
C ARG A 35 -4.94 -14.39 -20.74
N PRO A 36 -5.00 -15.04 -19.57
CA PRO A 36 -6.27 -15.49 -19.02
C PRO A 36 -7.18 -14.29 -18.76
N ASP A 37 -8.48 -14.48 -19.00
CA ASP A 37 -9.50 -13.50 -18.65
C ASP A 37 -9.47 -13.26 -17.14
N ARG A 38 -8.87 -12.13 -16.75
CA ARG A 38 -8.80 -11.75 -15.33
C ARG A 38 -10.19 -11.34 -14.90
N VAL A 39 -10.71 -11.99 -13.86
CA VAL A 39 -11.88 -11.50 -13.12
C VAL A 39 -11.56 -10.08 -12.64
N ARG A 40 -12.15 -9.08 -13.29
CA ARG A 40 -11.97 -7.67 -12.92
C ARG A 40 -12.88 -7.38 -11.73
N PRO A 41 -12.38 -6.79 -10.64
CA PRO A 41 -13.23 -6.34 -9.56
C PRO A 41 -14.21 -5.27 -10.06
N ASP A 42 -15.40 -5.22 -9.45
CA ASP A 42 -16.44 -4.26 -9.82
C ASP A 42 -15.88 -2.82 -9.85
N PRO A 43 -15.93 -2.13 -11.00
CA PRO A 43 -15.34 -0.80 -11.16
C PRO A 43 -15.96 0.26 -10.24
N ARG A 44 -17.22 0.08 -9.80
CA ARG A 44 -17.86 0.99 -8.84
C ARG A 44 -17.22 0.87 -7.47
N ARG A 45 -17.06 -0.36 -6.95
CA ARG A 45 -16.43 -0.62 -5.65
C ARG A 45 -15.00 -0.11 -5.60
N VAL A 46 -14.23 -0.33 -6.67
CA VAL A 46 -12.86 0.18 -6.78
C VAL A 46 -12.83 1.70 -6.75
N ARG A 47 -13.75 2.37 -7.45
CA ARG A 47 -13.82 3.84 -7.49
C ARG A 47 -14.18 4.44 -6.14
N VAL A 48 -15.17 3.86 -5.45
CA VAL A 48 -15.61 4.31 -4.12
C VAL A 48 -14.49 4.12 -3.10
N ALA A 49 -13.90 2.92 -3.02
CA ALA A 49 -12.81 2.64 -2.10
C ALA A 49 -11.60 3.56 -2.35
N ARG A 50 -11.28 3.84 -3.62
CA ARG A 50 -10.24 4.79 -3.99
C ARG A 50 -10.59 6.21 -3.57
N GLY A 51 -11.82 6.65 -3.82
CA GLY A 51 -12.30 7.96 -3.42
C GLY A 51 -12.16 8.16 -1.92
N LEU A 52 -12.67 7.22 -1.13
CA LEU A 52 -12.57 7.25 0.33
C LEU A 52 -11.12 7.33 0.80
N ARG A 53 -10.23 6.48 0.29
CA ARG A 53 -8.80 6.50 0.67
C ARG A 53 -8.14 7.82 0.33
N LEU A 54 -8.42 8.39 -0.84
CA LEU A 54 -7.89 9.70 -1.22
C LEU A 54 -8.40 10.81 -0.31
N TRP A 55 -9.70 10.80 0.01
CA TRP A 55 -10.30 11.75 0.94
C TRP A 55 -9.70 11.65 2.33
N LEU A 56 -9.49 10.43 2.85
CA LEU A 56 -8.85 10.22 4.14
C LEU A 56 -7.40 10.72 4.17
N MET A 57 -6.62 10.47 3.11
CA MET A 57 -5.24 10.94 3.05
C MET A 57 -5.15 12.46 2.93
N VAL A 58 -5.92 13.07 2.02
CA VAL A 58 -5.94 14.53 1.87
C VAL A 58 -6.49 15.20 3.12
N GLY A 59 -7.61 14.71 3.65
CA GLY A 59 -8.23 15.24 4.86
C GLY A 59 -7.33 15.12 6.07
N GLY A 60 -6.69 13.96 6.26
CA GLY A 60 -5.74 13.74 7.35
C GLY A 60 -4.49 14.61 7.23
N SER A 61 -3.92 14.78 6.03
CA SER A 61 -2.79 15.70 5.81
C SER A 61 -3.14 17.15 6.13
N VAL A 62 -4.36 17.59 5.77
CA VAL A 62 -4.82 18.95 6.08
C VAL A 62 -5.09 19.11 7.58
N ALA A 63 -5.69 18.10 8.23
CA ALA A 63 -5.98 18.12 9.66
C ALA A 63 -4.70 18.10 10.52
N MET A 64 -3.62 17.50 10.03
CA MET A 64 -2.31 17.50 10.68
C MET A 64 -1.67 18.89 10.73
N ILE A 65 -2.02 19.82 9.83
CA ILE A 65 -1.42 21.17 9.82
C ILE A 65 -1.80 21.97 11.08
N PRO A 66 -3.09 22.09 11.49
CA PRO A 66 -3.45 22.67 12.77
C PRO A 66 -2.84 21.94 13.98
N TRP A 67 -2.75 20.60 13.93
CA TRP A 67 -2.19 19.79 15.02
C TRP A 67 -0.71 20.09 15.24
N LEU A 68 0.08 20.13 14.16
CA LEU A 68 1.48 20.55 14.15
C LEU A 68 1.68 21.93 14.79
N VAL A 69 0.83 22.90 14.44
CA VAL A 69 0.89 24.25 15.02
C VAL A 69 0.55 24.23 16.51
N TYR A 70 -0.46 23.46 16.91
CA TYR A 70 -0.83 23.28 18.31
C TYR A 70 0.33 22.67 19.12
N LEU A 71 0.88 21.55 18.69
CA LEU A 71 2.01 20.89 19.36
C LEU A 71 3.23 21.80 19.45
N GLY A 72 3.55 22.54 18.39
CA GLY A 72 4.66 23.50 18.40
C GLY A 72 4.48 24.65 19.40
N LEU A 73 3.24 24.98 19.79
CA LEU A 73 2.93 26.03 20.77
C LEU A 73 2.75 25.50 22.19
N THR A 74 2.39 24.22 22.36
CA THR A 74 2.01 23.66 23.66
C THR A 74 3.02 22.68 24.25
N LEU A 75 3.93 22.11 23.45
CA LEU A 75 4.98 21.23 23.99
C LEU A 75 6.01 22.04 24.80
N PRO A 76 6.21 21.71 26.09
CA PRO A 76 7.28 22.30 26.88
C PRO A 76 8.64 21.96 26.27
N GLU A 77 9.52 22.95 26.13
CA GLU A 77 10.89 22.75 25.63
C GLU A 77 11.74 21.82 26.55
N GLU A 78 11.32 21.62 27.80
CA GLU A 78 12.07 20.93 28.86
C GLU A 78 11.54 19.53 29.22
N TYR A 79 10.96 18.75 28.30
CA TYR A 79 10.61 17.36 28.60
C TYR A 79 11.85 16.43 28.53
N ASN A 80 12.74 16.54 29.52
CA ASN A 80 13.85 15.63 29.89
C ASN A 80 14.84 15.17 28.79
N ALA A 81 14.73 15.67 27.56
CA ALA A 81 15.61 15.40 26.43
C ALA A 81 15.80 16.68 25.61
N ASN A 82 17.04 16.98 25.24
CA ASN A 82 17.34 18.12 24.36
C ASN A 82 16.56 17.98 23.03
N ASN A 83 15.83 19.03 22.63
CA ASN A 83 15.04 19.13 21.39
C ASN A 83 13.79 18.24 21.28
N TRP A 84 13.08 17.97 22.39
CA TRP A 84 11.83 17.20 22.40
C TRP A 84 10.83 17.64 21.32
N SER A 85 10.52 18.94 21.25
CA SER A 85 9.58 19.49 20.25
C SER A 85 10.03 19.27 18.80
N LEU A 86 11.34 19.26 18.53
CA LEU A 86 11.88 19.04 17.18
C LEU A 86 11.64 17.61 16.69
N VAL A 87 11.73 16.63 17.60
CA VAL A 87 11.49 15.21 17.26
C VAL A 87 10.05 15.01 16.80
N TRP A 88 9.09 15.54 17.55
CA TRP A 88 7.66 15.43 17.24
C TRP A 88 7.29 16.17 15.96
N ILE A 89 7.73 17.43 15.81
CA ILE A 89 7.49 18.20 14.58
C ILE A 89 8.11 17.49 13.36
N GLY A 90 9.33 16.95 13.50
CA GLY A 90 10.00 16.21 12.43
C GLY A 90 9.25 14.93 12.04
N PHE A 91 8.73 14.20 13.01
CA PHE A 91 7.91 13.01 12.79
C PHE A 91 6.62 13.34 12.05
N ASP A 92 5.90 14.37 12.51
CA ASP A 92 4.65 14.83 11.88
C ASP A 92 4.86 15.32 10.45
N ILE A 93 5.94 16.07 10.18
CA ILE A 93 6.31 16.47 8.82
C ILE A 93 6.54 15.24 7.94
N LEU A 94 7.26 14.24 8.43
CA LEU A 94 7.48 12.99 7.70
C LEU A 94 6.14 12.27 7.43
N LEU A 95 5.25 12.19 8.41
CA LEU A 95 3.92 11.61 8.27
C LEU A 95 3.09 12.35 7.20
N VAL A 96 3.03 13.68 7.26
CA VAL A 96 2.32 14.51 6.27
C VAL A 96 2.88 14.33 4.86
N VAL A 97 4.21 14.29 4.70
CA VAL A 97 4.86 14.04 3.41
C VAL A 97 4.48 12.67 2.86
N MET A 98 4.46 11.65 3.71
CA MET A 98 4.11 10.28 3.32
C MET A 98 2.62 10.15 2.96
N MET A 99 1.72 10.77 3.73
CA MET A 99 0.29 10.84 3.42
C MET A 99 0.03 11.59 2.11
N THR A 100 0.68 12.73 1.91
CA THR A 100 0.57 13.53 0.67
C THR A 100 1.08 12.75 -0.53
N THR A 101 2.22 12.08 -0.40
CA THR A 101 2.78 11.22 -1.45
C THR A 101 1.85 10.04 -1.76
N THR A 102 1.26 9.43 -0.73
CA THR A 102 0.25 8.36 -0.88
C THR A 102 -0.97 8.87 -1.63
N ALA A 103 -1.49 10.04 -1.28
CA ALA A 103 -2.62 10.68 -1.98
C ALA A 103 -2.27 10.97 -3.45
N TYR A 104 -1.12 11.58 -3.70
CA TYR A 104 -0.66 11.93 -5.05
C TYR A 104 -0.49 10.70 -5.95
N LEU A 105 0.20 9.66 -5.47
CA LEU A 105 0.40 8.43 -6.24
C LEU A 105 -0.90 7.64 -6.43
N GLY A 106 -1.81 7.67 -5.45
CA GLY A 106 -3.15 7.08 -5.56
C GLY A 106 -4.03 7.83 -6.56
N TRP A 107 -3.88 9.15 -6.65
CA TRP A 107 -4.52 9.96 -7.66
C TRP A 107 -3.94 9.68 -9.06
N ARG A 108 -2.62 9.56 -9.19
CA ARG A 108 -1.93 9.20 -10.44
C ARG A 108 -2.04 7.72 -10.83
N ARG A 109 -2.58 6.86 -9.95
CA ARG A 109 -2.72 5.41 -10.14
C ARG A 109 -1.39 4.70 -10.42
N ARG A 110 -0.34 5.07 -9.68
CA ARG A 110 1.00 4.47 -9.84
C ARG A 110 1.18 3.29 -8.87
N ALA A 111 1.79 2.21 -9.35
CA ALA A 111 2.16 1.05 -8.52
C ALA A 111 3.08 1.42 -7.36
N LEU A 112 3.90 2.47 -7.53
CA LEU A 112 4.75 3.03 -6.48
C LEU A 112 4.01 3.46 -5.22
N LEU A 113 2.68 3.64 -5.25
CA LEU A 113 1.85 3.92 -4.07
C LEU A 113 2.06 2.91 -2.93
N ILE A 114 2.41 1.66 -3.22
CA ILE A 114 2.61 0.61 -2.20
C ILE A 114 3.59 1.07 -1.12
N LEU A 115 4.70 1.72 -1.52
CA LEU A 115 5.77 2.10 -0.59
C LEU A 115 5.32 3.20 0.40
N PRO A 116 4.85 4.38 -0.04
CA PRO A 116 4.41 5.40 0.90
C PRO A 116 3.14 5.01 1.64
N ALA A 117 2.24 4.21 1.05
CA ALA A 117 1.06 3.72 1.78
C ALA A 117 1.48 2.81 2.95
N PHE A 118 2.39 1.87 2.70
CA PHE A 118 2.92 1.00 3.75
C PHE A 118 3.66 1.82 4.82
N GLY A 119 4.54 2.72 4.41
CA GLY A 119 5.28 3.60 5.33
C GLY A 119 4.36 4.50 6.17
N THR A 120 3.34 5.12 5.56
CA THR A 120 2.33 5.91 6.28
C THR A 120 1.61 5.05 7.31
N GLY A 121 1.25 3.80 6.95
CA GLY A 121 0.60 2.88 7.88
C GLY A 121 1.49 2.54 9.08
N VAL A 122 2.78 2.30 8.87
CA VAL A 122 3.74 2.06 9.97
C VAL A 122 3.91 3.32 10.83
N LEU A 123 4.02 4.50 10.21
CA LEU A 123 4.14 5.76 10.95
C LEU A 123 2.91 5.99 11.84
N LEU A 124 1.69 5.75 11.36
CA LEU A 124 0.47 5.85 12.18
C LEU A 124 0.43 4.84 13.35
N LEU A 125 1.02 3.65 13.20
CA LEU A 125 1.16 2.73 14.34
C LEU A 125 2.17 3.25 15.36
N ALA A 126 3.27 3.84 14.89
CA ALA A 126 4.26 4.45 15.77
C ALA A 126 3.67 5.68 16.49
N ASP A 127 2.89 6.50 15.78
CA ASP A 127 2.13 7.64 16.30
C ASP A 127 1.23 7.22 17.46
N ALA A 128 0.34 6.24 17.23
CA ALA A 128 -0.54 5.68 18.25
C ALA A 128 0.21 5.12 19.46
N TRP A 129 1.36 4.46 19.22
CA TRP A 129 2.21 3.98 20.29
C TRP A 129 2.80 5.14 21.10
N PHE A 130 3.35 6.15 20.44
CA PHE A 130 3.96 7.28 21.13
C PHE A 130 2.91 8.07 21.90
N ASP A 131 1.80 8.45 21.27
CA ASP A 131 0.72 9.23 21.90
C ASP A 131 0.15 8.55 23.15
N THR A 132 0.01 7.22 23.12
CA THR A 132 -0.48 6.47 24.29
C THR A 132 0.57 6.26 25.38
N THR A 133 1.85 6.17 25.02
CA THR A 133 2.95 5.96 25.98
C THR A 133 3.50 7.26 26.59
N THR A 134 3.32 8.40 25.94
CA THR A 134 3.75 9.71 26.44
C THR A 134 2.62 10.57 27.00
N ALA A 135 1.37 10.08 26.95
CA ALA A 135 0.22 10.79 27.50
C ALA A 135 0.32 10.99 29.02
N GLY A 136 -0.01 12.20 29.47
CA GLY A 136 -0.24 12.49 30.89
C GLY A 136 -1.53 11.86 31.42
N PRO A 137 -1.74 11.87 32.76
CA PRO A 137 -2.93 11.28 33.39
C PRO A 137 -4.26 11.86 32.87
N ASP A 138 -4.26 13.13 32.49
CA ASP A 138 -5.46 13.83 32.03
C ASP A 138 -5.75 13.57 30.53
N ASP A 139 -4.72 13.29 29.73
CA ASP A 139 -4.81 13.14 28.27
C ASP A 139 -4.92 11.68 27.80
N ILE A 140 -4.56 10.70 28.66
CA ILE A 140 -4.49 9.28 28.28
C ILE A 140 -5.79 8.73 27.69
N ARG A 141 -6.95 9.21 28.15
CA ARG A 141 -8.25 8.79 27.61
C ARG A 141 -8.46 9.29 26.18
N VAL A 142 -8.00 10.50 25.89
CA VAL A 142 -8.08 11.09 24.55
C VAL A 142 -7.10 10.38 23.63
N SER A 143 -5.85 10.17 24.05
CA SER A 143 -4.84 9.45 23.26
C SER A 143 -5.26 8.02 22.92
N ILE A 144 -5.87 7.30 23.86
CA ILE A 144 -6.42 5.95 23.57
C ILE A 144 -7.58 6.04 22.57
N ALA A 145 -8.45 7.03 22.70
CA ALA A 145 -9.58 7.20 21.79
C ALA A 145 -9.13 7.55 20.36
N THR A 146 -8.16 8.46 20.20
CA THR A 146 -7.59 8.80 18.87
C THR A 146 -6.87 7.61 18.27
N ALA A 147 -6.07 6.88 19.04
CA ALA A 147 -5.39 5.67 18.60
C ALA A 147 -6.38 4.63 18.07
N VAL A 148 -7.41 4.28 18.85
CA VAL A 148 -8.35 3.20 18.48
C VAL A 148 -9.32 3.61 17.37
N LEU A 149 -9.73 4.87 17.31
CA LEU A 149 -10.78 5.32 16.38
C LEU A 149 -10.23 5.94 15.09
N ALA A 150 -8.99 6.45 15.08
CA ALA A 150 -8.41 7.14 13.94
C ALA A 150 -7.11 6.47 13.46
N GLU A 151 -6.07 6.46 14.26
CA GLU A 151 -4.72 6.05 13.82
C GLU A 151 -4.66 4.56 13.46
N LEU A 152 -5.07 3.66 14.35
CA LEU A 152 -5.02 2.21 14.10
C LEU A 152 -5.92 1.79 12.92
N PRO A 153 -7.19 2.23 12.81
CA PRO A 153 -8.01 1.90 11.65
C PRO A 153 -7.40 2.40 10.33
N LEU A 154 -6.84 3.62 10.32
CA LEU A 154 -6.22 4.19 9.15
C LEU A 154 -4.93 3.46 8.77
N ALA A 155 -4.11 3.11 9.77
CA ALA A 155 -2.91 2.30 9.59
C ALA A 155 -3.24 0.95 8.96
N LEU A 156 -4.22 0.23 9.51
CA LEU A 156 -4.68 -1.06 9.00
C LEU A 156 -5.20 -0.94 7.57
N LEU A 157 -5.99 0.09 7.26
CA LEU A 157 -6.48 0.34 5.91
C LEU A 157 -5.35 0.52 4.90
N LEU A 158 -4.29 1.24 5.27
CA LEU A 158 -3.14 1.52 4.42
C LEU A 158 -2.26 0.29 4.24
N LEU A 159 -1.93 -0.42 5.32
CA LEU A 159 -1.11 -1.63 5.30
C LEU A 159 -1.80 -2.74 4.49
N THR A 160 -3.05 -3.06 4.81
CA THR A 160 -3.81 -4.06 4.06
C THR A 160 -4.02 -3.65 2.61
N GLY A 161 -4.22 -2.35 2.35
CA GLY A 161 -4.32 -1.80 1.00
C GLY A 161 -3.04 -1.96 0.19
N ALA A 162 -1.88 -1.67 0.78
CA ALA A 162 -0.57 -1.82 0.17
C ALA A 162 -0.27 -3.30 -0.14
N LEU A 163 -0.53 -4.19 0.82
CA LEU A 163 -0.36 -5.64 0.66
C LEU A 163 -1.31 -6.23 -0.39
N ALA A 164 -2.57 -5.80 -0.42
CA ALA A 164 -3.53 -6.22 -1.43
C ALA A 164 -3.13 -5.76 -2.84
N LEU A 165 -2.61 -4.53 -2.96
CA LEU A 165 -2.11 -4.01 -4.24
C LEU A 165 -0.84 -4.73 -4.68
N PHE A 166 0.10 -4.99 -3.77
CA PHE A 166 1.28 -5.80 -4.05
C PHE A 166 0.90 -7.19 -4.56
N ARG A 167 0.03 -7.89 -3.83
CA ARG A 167 -0.50 -9.20 -4.23
C ARG A 167 -1.20 -9.13 -5.59
N TYR A 168 -1.97 -8.08 -5.85
CA TYR A 168 -2.60 -7.88 -7.16
C TYR A 168 -1.55 -7.74 -8.26
N LEU A 169 -0.47 -6.99 -8.06
CA LEU A 169 0.60 -6.84 -9.06
C LEU A 169 1.33 -8.15 -9.33
N VAL A 170 1.58 -8.95 -8.31
CA VAL A 170 2.19 -10.30 -8.45
C VAL A 170 1.27 -11.22 -9.24
N LEU A 171 -0.02 -11.32 -8.86
CA LEU A 171 -1.01 -12.12 -9.60
C LEU A 171 -1.29 -11.56 -11.01
N ALA A 172 -1.05 -10.26 -11.20
CA ALA A 172 -1.15 -9.61 -12.49
C ALA A 172 0.09 -9.80 -13.37
N ASN A 173 1.15 -10.45 -12.90
CA ASN A 173 2.27 -10.85 -13.72
C ASN A 173 1.86 -12.06 -14.61
N PRO A 174 1.92 -11.96 -15.94
CA PRO A 174 1.58 -13.09 -16.83
C PRO A 174 2.45 -14.33 -16.63
N LEU A 175 3.66 -14.17 -16.08
CA LEU A 175 4.61 -15.25 -15.83
C LEU A 175 4.49 -15.86 -14.43
N HIS A 176 3.51 -15.45 -13.63
CA HIS A 176 3.32 -16.01 -12.30
C HIS A 176 2.73 -17.42 -12.39
N ASP A 177 3.44 -18.41 -11.83
CA ASP A 177 2.94 -19.77 -11.69
C ASP A 177 1.78 -19.83 -10.68
N PRO A 178 0.57 -20.26 -11.08
CA PRO A 178 -0.57 -20.40 -10.18
C PRO A 178 -0.33 -21.37 -9.00
N ALA A 179 0.62 -22.30 -9.13
CA ALA A 179 0.99 -23.24 -8.07
C ALA A 179 1.87 -22.59 -7.00
N GLU A 180 2.53 -21.48 -7.30
CA GLU A 180 3.35 -20.74 -6.33
C GLU A 180 2.53 -19.69 -5.60
N SER A 181 2.61 -19.69 -4.27
CA SER A 181 2.00 -18.62 -3.47
C SER A 181 2.70 -17.29 -3.78
N PRO A 182 1.96 -16.18 -4.00
CA PRO A 182 2.54 -14.84 -4.15
C PRO A 182 3.46 -14.43 -2.99
N TRP A 183 3.26 -15.04 -1.82
CA TRP A 183 4.05 -14.79 -0.61
C TRP A 183 5.29 -15.69 -0.49
N ARG A 184 5.44 -16.67 -1.37
CA ARG A 184 6.56 -17.64 -1.42
C ARG A 184 7.39 -17.53 -2.70
N ALA A 185 7.01 -16.63 -3.62
CA ALA A 185 7.78 -16.36 -4.82
C ALA A 185 9.22 -15.98 -4.42
N ARG A 186 10.19 -16.75 -4.92
CA ARG A 186 11.60 -16.49 -4.61
C ARG A 186 12.06 -15.24 -5.33
N LEU A 187 12.76 -14.36 -4.62
CA LEU A 187 13.46 -13.26 -5.26
C LEU A 187 14.60 -13.85 -6.12
N PRO A 188 14.88 -13.27 -7.30
CA PRO A 188 15.91 -13.77 -8.20
C PRO A 188 17.35 -13.53 -7.70
N PHE A 189 17.51 -13.04 -6.47
CA PHE A 189 18.79 -12.70 -5.83
C PHE A 189 18.78 -13.16 -4.36
#